data_AF-A0A2G9ZE07-F1
#
_entry.id   AF-A0A2G9ZE07-F1
#
_cell.length_a   1.000
_cell.length_b   1.000
_cell.length_c   1.000
_cell.angle_alpha   90.00
_cell.angle_beta   90.00
_cell.angle_gamma   90.00
#
_symmetry.space_group_name_H-M   'P 1'
#
loop_
_entity.id
_entity.type
_entity.pdbx_description
1 polymer ?
#
loop_
_entity_poly.entity_id
_entity_poly.type
_entity_poly.pdbx_seq_one_letter_code
_entity_poly.pdbx_strand_id
1 'polypeptide(L)'
;MVQKIIQFLIRHPFEVVFSLAVLPAIVTFGSIIFAGFFLLISIVIATIFVFDGFKQKSRKKHFIGGSYVFLGSVFFFLTLKISWFWLTIFPLITALYFISQKNKLAVRLEKKDLDTLKYIYIVGIFFIAIMPFIESSLNDKFVQDSILKAKSQNNIIDNEINSAKKEVAIKTKTIAEDPIMGDYIAANKISELATYSQTKMLQSDLSSLTITDGLGNVLIRAHKPVSVGDNILNSNPFAKDILEGKPGSSIERSSDGLLSNTAGTPVIKDGKIIGAIFGGYLFNDKLAKSLHDKTQINVGFLTDGKIYGYYSDSKDIFRFLASQSFAPLSSKDEGTVIAKNGQTYTVYSSIIKDSGGRNAGNIITVSFLGSSYANVKTWLILMGLGTVALIVFAYREKFIRM
;
A
#
# COMPACT_ATOMS: atom_id res chain seq x y z
N MET A 1 25.80 -38.99 -24.82
CA MET A 1 24.48 -38.37 -24.59
C MET A 1 24.50 -36.86 -24.85
N VAL A 2 25.40 -36.13 -24.18
CA VAL A 2 25.60 -34.66 -24.34
C VAL A 2 25.79 -34.22 -25.79
N GLN A 3 26.60 -34.93 -26.58
CA GLN A 3 26.87 -34.56 -27.98
C GLN A 3 25.64 -34.63 -28.90
N LYS A 4 24.70 -35.55 -28.61
CA LYS A 4 23.42 -35.67 -29.34
C LYS A 4 22.43 -34.58 -28.94
N ILE A 5 22.46 -34.14 -27.68
CA ILE A 5 21.67 -33.01 -27.17
C ILE A 5 22.16 -31.71 -27.83
N ILE A 6 23.48 -31.50 -27.89
CA ILE A 6 24.07 -30.33 -28.55
C ILE A 6 23.70 -30.29 -30.04
N GLN A 7 23.79 -31.41 -30.76
CA GLN A 7 23.36 -31.46 -32.16
C GLN A 7 21.87 -31.18 -32.35
N PHE A 8 21.02 -31.58 -31.40
CA PHE A 8 19.58 -31.29 -31.45
C PHE A 8 19.28 -29.80 -31.22
N LEU A 9 19.91 -29.20 -30.21
CA LEU A 9 19.78 -27.75 -29.91
C LEU A 9 20.21 -26.87 -31.10
N ILE A 10 21.23 -27.31 -31.83
CA ILE A 10 21.71 -26.64 -33.04
C ILE A 10 20.71 -26.74 -34.19
N ARG A 11 20.02 -27.88 -34.32
CA ARG A 11 19.16 -28.19 -35.48
C ARG A 11 17.75 -27.61 -35.39
N HIS A 12 17.27 -27.36 -34.17
CA HIS A 12 15.94 -26.83 -33.87
C HIS A 12 16.00 -25.57 -32.98
N PRO A 13 16.79 -24.55 -33.38
CA PRO A 13 17.13 -23.48 -32.46
C PRO A 13 15.95 -22.52 -32.25
N PHE A 14 15.02 -22.43 -33.21
CA PHE A 14 13.80 -21.64 -33.08
C PHE A 14 12.80 -22.31 -32.13
N GLU A 15 12.56 -23.62 -32.29
CA GLU A 15 11.65 -24.36 -31.42
C GLU A 15 12.16 -24.39 -29.97
N VAL A 16 13.47 -24.53 -29.78
CA VAL A 16 14.12 -24.52 -28.47
C VAL A 16 14.05 -23.15 -27.80
N VAL A 17 14.33 -22.06 -28.52
CA VAL A 17 14.23 -20.70 -27.97
C VAL A 17 12.79 -20.31 -27.71
N PHE A 18 11.87 -20.67 -28.60
CA PHE A 18 10.45 -20.42 -28.42
C PHE A 18 9.88 -21.17 -27.19
N SER A 19 10.26 -22.43 -27.01
CA SER A 19 9.81 -23.24 -25.87
C SER A 19 10.51 -22.93 -24.54
N LEU A 20 11.79 -22.54 -24.56
CA LEU A 20 12.55 -22.23 -23.33
C LEU A 20 12.52 -20.77 -22.89
N ALA A 21 12.24 -19.81 -23.79
CA ALA A 21 12.29 -18.38 -23.46
C ALA A 21 10.95 -17.67 -23.68
N VAL A 22 10.29 -17.93 -24.82
CA VAL A 22 9.08 -17.18 -25.21
C VAL A 22 7.84 -17.69 -24.48
N LEU A 23 7.64 -19.02 -24.40
CA LEU A 23 6.54 -19.64 -23.66
C LEU A 23 6.55 -19.28 -22.15
N PRO A 24 7.70 -19.36 -21.46
CA PRO A 24 7.85 -18.90 -20.09
C PRO A 24 7.50 -17.43 -19.83
N ALA A 25 7.99 -16.55 -20.71
CA ALA A 25 7.72 -15.14 -20.62
C ALA A 25 6.23 -14.86 -20.83
N ILE A 26 5.58 -15.47 -21.83
CA ILE A 26 4.16 -15.21 -22.13
C ILE A 26 3.21 -15.78 -21.06
N VAL A 27 3.54 -16.92 -20.45
CA VAL A 27 2.75 -17.53 -19.35
C VAL A 27 2.84 -16.71 -18.06
N THR A 28 3.89 -15.91 -17.86
CA THR A 28 4.00 -15.00 -16.70
C THR A 28 3.13 -13.73 -16.84
N PHE A 29 2.53 -13.47 -18.01
CA PHE A 29 1.72 -12.26 -18.28
C PHE A 29 0.21 -12.39 -18.12
N GLY A 30 -0.35 -13.59 -18.04
CA GLY A 30 -1.81 -13.77 -18.07
C GLY A 30 -2.28 -14.71 -16.99
N SER A 31 -3.45 -14.42 -16.40
CA SER A 31 -4.17 -15.22 -15.41
C SER A 31 -4.10 -16.74 -15.66
N ILE A 32 -4.41 -17.54 -14.64
CA ILE A 32 -4.44 -19.02 -14.68
C ILE A 32 -5.09 -19.59 -15.97
N ILE A 33 -6.05 -18.88 -16.56
CA ILE A 33 -6.72 -19.19 -17.82
C ILE A 33 -5.76 -19.15 -19.03
N PHE A 34 -4.85 -18.18 -19.08
CA PHE A 34 -3.81 -18.05 -20.11
C PHE A 34 -2.71 -19.12 -19.97
N ALA A 35 -2.29 -19.41 -18.73
CA ALA A 35 -1.38 -20.52 -18.46
C ALA A 35 -1.99 -21.87 -18.89
N GLY A 36 -3.29 -22.07 -18.64
CA GLY A 36 -4.05 -23.22 -19.11
C GLY A 36 -4.13 -23.30 -20.65
N PHE A 37 -4.40 -22.18 -21.33
CA PHE A 37 -4.46 -22.11 -22.79
C PHE A 37 -3.12 -22.47 -23.45
N PHE A 38 -2.00 -22.01 -22.90
CA PHE A 38 -0.67 -22.33 -23.45
C PHE A 38 -0.18 -23.74 -23.10
N LEU A 39 -0.57 -24.28 -21.94
CA LEU A 39 -0.36 -25.68 -21.63
C LEU A 39 -1.16 -26.55 -22.61
N LEU A 40 -2.38 -26.11 -22.98
CA LEU A 40 -3.19 -26.74 -24.02
C LEU A 40 -2.54 -26.66 -25.40
N ILE A 41 -2.00 -25.49 -25.80
CA ILE A 41 -1.25 -25.33 -27.06
C ILE A 41 0.01 -26.21 -27.07
N SER A 42 0.75 -26.27 -25.97
CA SER A 42 1.97 -27.09 -25.86
C SER A 42 1.63 -28.59 -25.93
N ILE A 43 0.52 -29.01 -25.32
CA ILE A 43 -0.03 -30.36 -25.48
C ILE A 43 -0.45 -30.60 -26.93
N VAL A 44 -1.14 -29.67 -27.57
CA VAL A 44 -1.58 -29.79 -28.98
C VAL A 44 -0.37 -29.90 -29.91
N ILE A 45 0.66 -29.06 -29.75
CA ILE A 45 1.90 -29.13 -30.52
C ILE A 45 2.62 -30.45 -30.27
N ALA A 46 2.75 -30.88 -29.02
CA ALA A 46 3.35 -32.19 -28.69
C ALA A 46 2.55 -33.35 -29.32
N THR A 47 1.22 -33.25 -29.33
CA THR A 47 0.33 -34.25 -29.93
C THR A 47 0.47 -34.29 -31.44
N ILE A 48 0.56 -33.13 -32.11
CA ILE A 48 0.83 -33.02 -33.55
C ILE A 48 2.18 -33.65 -33.89
N PHE A 49 3.23 -33.39 -33.11
CA PHE A 49 4.55 -33.99 -33.32
C PHE A 49 4.56 -35.52 -33.10
N VAL A 50 3.79 -36.02 -32.13
CA VAL A 50 3.62 -37.46 -31.93
C VAL A 50 2.88 -38.08 -33.11
N PHE A 51 1.79 -37.47 -33.59
CA PHE A 51 1.02 -37.96 -34.73
C PHE A 51 1.79 -37.92 -36.06
N ASP A 52 2.52 -36.84 -36.33
CA ASP A 52 3.34 -36.72 -37.55
C ASP A 52 4.53 -37.69 -37.51
N GLY A 53 5.07 -37.94 -36.31
CA GLY A 53 6.04 -39.00 -36.03
C GLY A 53 5.53 -40.44 -36.25
N PHE A 54 4.22 -40.67 -36.19
CA PHE A 54 3.62 -41.98 -36.52
C PHE A 54 3.52 -42.22 -38.04
N LYS A 55 3.47 -41.16 -38.85
CA LYS A 55 3.34 -41.24 -40.31
C LYS A 55 4.66 -41.52 -41.02
N GLN A 56 5.80 -41.14 -40.43
CA GLN A 56 7.13 -41.43 -40.95
C GLN A 56 7.78 -42.63 -40.25
N LYS A 57 8.34 -43.59 -41.01
CA LYS A 57 8.98 -44.84 -40.54
C LYS A 57 10.19 -44.65 -39.58
N SER A 58 10.55 -43.42 -39.23
CA SER A 58 11.65 -43.04 -38.32
C SER A 58 11.16 -42.90 -36.86
N ARG A 59 10.72 -44.02 -36.27
CA ARG A 59 9.99 -44.05 -34.98
C ARG A 59 10.73 -43.52 -33.73
N LYS A 60 12.06 -43.38 -33.75
CA LYS A 60 12.83 -43.06 -32.51
C LYS A 60 13.20 -41.60 -32.30
N LYS A 61 13.22 -40.75 -33.34
CA LYS A 61 13.75 -39.38 -33.22
C LYS A 61 12.71 -38.33 -32.83
N HIS A 62 11.46 -38.48 -33.30
CA HIS A 62 10.40 -37.50 -33.04
C HIS A 62 9.74 -37.67 -31.67
N PHE A 63 9.64 -38.91 -31.17
CA PHE A 63 9.08 -39.19 -29.85
C PHE A 63 9.88 -38.50 -28.73
N ILE A 64 11.20 -38.48 -28.84
CA ILE A 64 12.12 -37.88 -27.87
C ILE A 64 11.94 -36.34 -27.81
N GLY A 65 11.71 -35.68 -28.95
CA GLY A 65 11.50 -34.22 -29.00
C GLY A 65 10.24 -33.77 -28.27
N GLY A 66 9.12 -34.47 -28.50
CA GLY A 66 7.85 -34.19 -27.82
C GLY A 66 7.93 -34.38 -26.30
N SER A 67 8.65 -35.41 -25.83
CA SER A 67 8.85 -35.66 -24.40
C SER A 67 9.66 -34.55 -23.71
N TYR A 68 10.63 -33.93 -24.39
CA TYR A 68 11.43 -32.83 -23.81
C TYR A 68 10.67 -31.51 -23.76
N VAL A 69 9.82 -31.21 -24.74
CA VAL A 69 8.93 -30.04 -24.69
C VAL A 69 7.92 -30.18 -23.55
N PHE A 70 7.38 -31.39 -23.36
CA PHE A 70 6.49 -31.69 -22.24
C PHE A 70 7.21 -31.62 -20.88
N LEU A 71 8.37 -32.26 -20.72
CA LEU A 71 9.15 -32.19 -19.47
C LEU A 71 9.63 -30.76 -19.18
N GLY A 72 10.06 -30.00 -20.19
CA GLY A 72 10.44 -28.60 -20.04
C GLY A 72 9.28 -27.74 -19.59
N SER A 73 8.09 -27.97 -20.13
CA SER A 73 6.86 -27.26 -19.73
C SER A 73 6.41 -27.64 -18.31
N VAL A 74 6.49 -28.92 -17.93
CA VAL A 74 6.17 -29.41 -16.58
C VAL A 74 7.18 -28.92 -15.55
N PHE A 75 8.48 -28.96 -15.86
CA PHE A 75 9.54 -28.44 -15.01
C PHE A 75 9.41 -26.93 -14.82
N PHE A 76 9.09 -26.20 -15.90
CA PHE A 76 8.79 -24.78 -15.86
C PHE A 76 7.60 -24.47 -14.94
N PHE A 77 6.52 -25.25 -15.04
CA PHE A 77 5.33 -25.12 -14.19
C PHE A 77 5.64 -25.42 -12.71
N LEU A 78 6.51 -26.39 -12.44
CA LEU A 78 6.98 -26.70 -11.09
C LEU A 78 7.89 -25.59 -10.53
N THR A 79 8.67 -24.92 -11.38
CA THR A 79 9.51 -23.77 -10.98
C THR A 79 8.77 -22.45 -10.82
N LEU A 80 7.53 -22.30 -11.32
CA LEU A 80 6.70 -21.11 -11.05
C LEU A 80 6.37 -20.93 -9.55
N LYS A 81 6.47 -21.99 -8.73
CA LYS A 81 6.42 -21.89 -7.26
C LYS A 81 7.76 -21.49 -6.63
N ILE A 82 8.85 -21.56 -7.38
CA ILE A 82 10.22 -21.35 -6.91
C ILE A 82 10.69 -19.99 -7.46
N SER A 83 10.52 -18.96 -6.63
CA SER A 83 11.23 -17.66 -6.64
C SER A 83 11.61 -17.06 -8.02
N TRP A 84 11.08 -15.87 -8.31
CA TRP A 84 11.41 -14.99 -9.46
C TRP A 84 12.90 -14.90 -9.83
N PHE A 85 13.80 -15.19 -8.89
CA PHE A 85 15.24 -15.40 -9.09
C PHE A 85 15.61 -16.32 -10.27
N TRP A 86 14.86 -17.39 -10.53
CA TRP A 86 15.22 -18.33 -11.61
C TRP A 86 14.85 -17.83 -13.00
N LEU A 87 13.81 -16.99 -13.11
CA LEU A 87 13.39 -16.40 -14.38
C LEU A 87 14.44 -15.44 -14.96
N THR A 88 15.34 -14.89 -14.13
CA THR A 88 16.39 -13.95 -14.57
C THR A 88 17.76 -14.60 -14.70
N ILE A 89 18.11 -15.51 -13.80
CA ILE A 89 19.39 -16.22 -13.84
C ILE A 89 19.45 -17.22 -14.98
N PHE A 90 18.35 -17.90 -15.29
CA PHE A 90 18.35 -18.91 -16.33
C PHE A 90 18.64 -18.34 -17.72
N PRO A 91 18.00 -17.24 -18.17
CA PRO A 91 18.38 -16.57 -19.42
C PRO A 91 19.81 -16.03 -19.41
N LEU A 92 20.29 -15.50 -18.28
CA LEU A 92 21.65 -14.97 -18.16
C LEU A 92 22.70 -16.10 -18.29
N ILE A 93 22.53 -17.20 -17.56
CA ILE A 93 23.39 -18.39 -17.65
C ILE A 93 23.34 -18.94 -19.07
N THR A 94 22.16 -18.99 -19.68
CA THR A 94 21.98 -19.48 -21.05
C THR A 94 22.72 -18.56 -22.04
N ALA A 95 22.57 -17.24 -21.93
CA ALA A 95 23.29 -16.27 -22.75
C ALA A 95 24.81 -16.39 -22.56
N LEU A 96 25.30 -16.44 -21.32
CA LEU A 96 26.73 -16.63 -21.00
C LEU A 96 27.27 -17.96 -21.56
N TYR A 97 26.48 -19.03 -21.47
CA TYR A 97 26.82 -20.33 -22.05
C TYR A 97 26.94 -20.24 -23.58
N PHE A 98 25.98 -19.61 -24.26
CA PHE A 98 26.04 -19.42 -25.71
C PHE A 98 27.20 -18.52 -26.14
N ILE A 99 27.51 -17.48 -25.36
CA ILE A 99 28.70 -16.62 -25.56
C ILE A 99 29.98 -17.46 -25.42
N SER A 100 30.09 -18.28 -24.39
CA SER A 100 31.25 -19.15 -24.15
C SER A 100 31.43 -20.19 -25.28
N GLN A 101 30.34 -20.74 -25.80
CA GLN A 101 30.39 -21.72 -26.90
C GLN A 101 30.48 -21.11 -28.29
N LYS A 102 30.41 -19.77 -28.43
CA LYS A 102 30.33 -19.07 -29.72
C LYS A 102 31.44 -19.46 -30.69
N ASN A 103 32.70 -19.49 -30.26
CA ASN A 103 33.83 -19.80 -31.14
C ASN A 103 33.81 -21.25 -31.62
N LYS A 104 33.29 -22.19 -30.79
CA LYS A 104 33.14 -23.60 -31.17
C LYS A 104 31.95 -23.83 -32.09
N LEU A 105 30.89 -23.05 -31.93
CA LEU A 105 29.70 -23.08 -32.78
C LEU A 105 29.99 -22.46 -34.16
N ALA A 106 30.66 -21.31 -34.23
CA ALA A 106 30.92 -20.60 -35.49
C ALA A 106 31.74 -21.41 -36.52
N VAL A 107 32.67 -22.26 -36.06
CA VAL A 107 33.50 -23.11 -36.93
C VAL A 107 32.70 -24.30 -37.51
N ARG A 108 31.56 -24.65 -36.93
CA ARG A 108 30.78 -25.86 -37.27
C ARG A 108 29.43 -25.59 -37.93
N LEU A 109 29.00 -24.34 -37.97
CA LEU A 109 27.66 -23.96 -38.44
C LEU A 109 27.72 -23.51 -39.90
N GLU A 110 26.79 -24.01 -40.71
CA GLU A 110 26.63 -23.53 -42.09
C GLU A 110 26.10 -22.09 -42.08
N LYS A 111 26.29 -21.35 -43.18
CA LYS A 111 25.89 -19.92 -43.28
C LYS A 111 24.42 -19.67 -42.87
N LYS A 112 23.54 -20.63 -43.18
CA LYS A 112 22.10 -20.61 -42.81
C LYS A 112 21.86 -20.70 -41.30
N ASP A 113 22.68 -21.45 -40.58
CA ASP A 113 22.57 -21.57 -39.12
C ASP A 113 23.09 -20.31 -38.42
N LEU A 114 24.07 -19.63 -39.02
CA LEU A 114 24.60 -18.34 -38.57
C LEU A 114 23.54 -17.24 -38.60
N ASP A 115 22.70 -17.20 -39.64
CA ASP A 115 21.58 -16.23 -39.70
C ASP A 115 20.50 -16.56 -38.67
N THR A 116 20.20 -17.84 -38.46
CA THR A 116 19.27 -18.29 -37.41
C THR A 116 19.76 -17.88 -36.01
N LEU A 117 21.06 -17.99 -35.75
CA LEU A 117 21.67 -17.54 -34.50
C LEU A 117 21.54 -16.02 -34.31
N LYS A 118 21.69 -15.21 -35.38
CA LYS A 118 21.46 -13.76 -35.32
C LYS A 118 20.02 -13.42 -34.93
N TYR A 119 19.03 -14.11 -35.49
CA TYR A 119 17.62 -13.90 -35.12
C TYR A 119 17.37 -14.19 -33.64
N ILE A 120 17.97 -15.26 -33.10
CA ILE A 120 17.86 -15.60 -31.67
C ILE A 120 18.46 -14.51 -30.80
N TYR A 121 19.63 -13.97 -31.17
CA TYR A 121 20.23 -12.85 -30.45
C TYR A 121 19.35 -11.60 -30.49
N ILE A 122 18.78 -11.25 -31.65
CA ILE A 122 17.89 -10.09 -31.80
C ILE A 122 16.64 -10.25 -30.92
N VAL A 123 16.00 -11.42 -30.94
CA VAL A 123 14.83 -11.71 -30.09
C VAL A 123 15.22 -11.66 -28.61
N GLY A 124 16.36 -12.23 -28.22
CA GLY A 124 16.85 -12.17 -26.85
C GLY A 124 17.09 -10.73 -26.36
N ILE A 125 17.73 -9.90 -27.18
CA ILE A 125 17.95 -8.47 -26.86
C ILE A 125 16.61 -7.74 -26.75
N PHE A 126 15.66 -8.01 -27.64
CA PHE A 126 14.33 -7.41 -27.61
C PHE A 126 13.56 -7.75 -26.31
N PHE A 127 13.59 -9.01 -25.87
CA PHE A 127 12.98 -9.41 -24.60
C PHE A 127 13.65 -8.74 -23.40
N ILE A 128 14.99 -8.66 -23.39
CA ILE A 128 15.73 -7.96 -22.32
C ILE A 128 15.39 -6.47 -22.32
N ALA A 129 15.20 -5.84 -23.48
CA ALA A 129 14.85 -4.43 -23.60
C ALA A 129 13.40 -4.13 -23.15
N ILE A 130 12.47 -5.06 -23.36
CA ILE A 130 11.05 -4.88 -23.04
C ILE A 130 10.70 -5.22 -21.59
N MET A 131 11.41 -6.16 -20.96
CA MET A 131 11.17 -6.55 -19.56
C MET A 131 11.12 -5.35 -18.58
N PRO A 132 12.05 -4.37 -18.65
CA PRO A 132 11.96 -3.10 -17.93
C PRO A 132 10.62 -2.38 -18.01
N PHE A 133 10.08 -2.27 -19.22
CA PHE A 133 8.84 -1.53 -19.49
C PHE A 133 7.63 -2.25 -18.90
N ILE A 134 7.63 -3.58 -19.02
CA ILE A 134 6.62 -4.44 -18.42
C ILE A 134 6.62 -4.30 -16.89
N GLU A 135 7.81 -4.39 -16.29
CA GLU A 135 7.93 -4.38 -14.82
C GLU A 135 7.48 -3.02 -14.28
N SER A 136 7.86 -1.93 -14.96
CA SER A 136 7.36 -0.58 -14.66
C SER A 136 5.83 -0.51 -14.74
N SER A 137 5.22 -1.03 -15.81
CA SER A 137 3.77 -0.99 -16.02
C SER A 137 3.00 -1.78 -14.96
N LEU A 138 3.48 -2.97 -14.59
CA LEU A 138 2.89 -3.78 -13.51
C LEU A 138 3.05 -3.11 -12.14
N ASN A 139 4.19 -2.47 -11.90
CA ASN A 139 4.49 -1.79 -10.66
C ASN A 139 3.60 -0.55 -10.47
N ASP A 140 3.42 0.26 -11.52
CA ASP A 140 2.54 1.42 -11.48
C ASP A 140 1.10 1.00 -11.17
N LYS A 141 0.61 -0.07 -11.80
CA LYS A 141 -0.72 -0.61 -11.51
C LYS A 141 -0.83 -1.08 -10.05
N PHE A 142 0.17 -1.78 -9.54
CA PHE A 142 0.17 -2.26 -8.16
C PHE A 142 0.21 -1.12 -7.13
N VAL A 143 1.00 -0.07 -7.39
CA VAL A 143 1.02 1.14 -6.57
C VAL A 143 -0.33 1.83 -6.61
N GLN A 144 -0.94 1.99 -7.78
CA GLN A 144 -2.26 2.60 -7.93
C GLN A 144 -3.34 1.78 -7.21
N ASP A 145 -3.35 0.46 -7.35
CA ASP A 145 -4.29 -0.43 -6.65
C ASP A 145 -4.13 -0.31 -5.12
N SER A 146 -2.88 -0.17 -4.63
CA SER A 146 -2.59 0.05 -3.22
C SER A 146 -3.09 1.41 -2.72
N ILE A 147 -2.87 2.48 -3.50
CA ILE A 147 -3.37 3.83 -3.20
C ILE A 147 -4.91 3.84 -3.21
N LEU A 148 -5.54 3.20 -4.19
CA LEU A 148 -7.00 3.08 -4.28
C LEU A 148 -7.57 2.29 -3.11
N LYS A 149 -6.90 1.21 -2.69
CA LYS A 149 -7.29 0.46 -1.48
C LYS A 149 -7.17 1.34 -0.23
N ALA A 150 -6.06 2.06 -0.05
CA ALA A 150 -5.88 2.99 1.07
C ALA A 150 -6.97 4.07 1.07
N LYS A 151 -7.24 4.68 -0.09
CA LYS A 151 -8.31 5.66 -0.28
C LYS A 151 -9.69 5.10 0.06
N SER A 152 -10.03 3.91 -0.41
CA SER A 152 -11.29 3.24 -0.10
C SER A 152 -11.45 2.98 1.40
N GLN A 153 -10.37 2.68 2.10
CA GLN A 153 -10.39 2.45 3.53
C GLN A 153 -10.49 3.75 4.34
N ASN A 154 -9.96 4.87 3.81
CA ASN A 154 -10.22 6.18 4.42
C ASN A 154 -11.70 6.55 4.40
N ASN A 155 -12.46 6.17 3.38
CA ASN A 155 -13.92 6.36 3.42
C ASN A 155 -14.57 5.61 4.60
N ILE A 156 -14.04 4.43 4.96
CA ILE A 156 -14.50 3.68 6.14
C ILE A 156 -14.10 4.43 7.41
N ILE A 157 -12.87 4.94 7.49
CA ILE A 157 -12.41 5.77 8.61
C ILE A 157 -13.25 7.03 8.77
N ASP A 158 -13.59 7.72 7.68
CA ASP A 158 -14.42 8.92 7.70
C ASP A 158 -15.83 8.61 8.22
N ASN A 159 -16.40 7.47 7.78
CA ASN A 159 -17.69 7.00 8.29
C ASN A 159 -17.63 6.67 9.79
N GLU A 160 -16.55 6.06 10.26
CA GLU A 160 -16.33 5.76 11.67
C GLU A 160 -16.15 7.03 12.51
N ILE A 161 -15.40 8.01 12.03
CA ILE A 161 -15.23 9.30 12.67
C ILE A 161 -16.56 10.06 12.72
N ASN A 162 -17.34 10.03 11.64
CA ASN A 162 -18.66 10.65 11.60
C ASN A 162 -19.65 9.95 12.54
N SER A 163 -19.54 8.63 12.69
CA SER A 163 -20.31 7.87 13.67
C SER A 163 -19.90 8.25 15.10
N ALA A 164 -18.60 8.36 15.37
CA ALA A 164 -18.07 8.84 16.65
C ALA A 164 -18.51 10.28 16.96
N LYS A 165 -18.58 11.18 15.98
CA LYS A 165 -19.15 12.55 16.12
C LYS A 165 -20.58 12.51 16.66
N LYS A 166 -21.44 11.70 16.02
CA LYS A 166 -22.84 11.53 16.46
C LYS A 166 -22.92 10.94 17.85
N GLU A 167 -22.10 9.94 18.14
CA GLU A 167 -22.07 9.28 19.45
C GLU A 167 -21.65 10.25 20.57
N VAL A 168 -20.59 11.02 20.37
CA VAL A 168 -20.15 12.06 21.34
C VAL A 168 -21.25 13.09 21.56
N ALA A 169 -21.93 13.53 20.50
CA ALA A 169 -23.02 14.49 20.61
C ALA A 169 -24.19 13.93 21.44
N ILE A 170 -24.58 12.67 21.22
CA ILE A 170 -25.62 12.00 22.01
C ILE A 170 -25.20 11.89 23.47
N LYS A 171 -24.00 11.38 23.76
CA LYS A 171 -23.49 11.23 25.13
C LYS A 171 -23.41 12.56 25.86
N THR A 172 -22.88 13.60 25.20
CA THR A 172 -22.76 14.95 25.75
C THR A 172 -24.14 15.53 26.05
N LYS A 173 -25.10 15.34 25.14
CA LYS A 173 -26.49 15.75 25.34
C LYS A 173 -27.13 15.04 26.53
N THR A 174 -26.99 13.72 26.64
CA THR A 174 -27.51 12.95 27.79
C THR A 174 -26.95 13.45 29.12
N ILE A 175 -25.67 13.83 29.17
CA ILE A 175 -25.06 14.41 30.39
C ILE A 175 -25.62 15.81 30.67
N ALA A 176 -25.83 16.64 29.64
CA ALA A 176 -26.34 18.00 29.79
C ALA A 176 -27.81 18.05 30.21
N GLU A 177 -28.59 17.04 29.81
CA GLU A 177 -30.00 16.88 30.19
C GLU A 177 -30.19 16.21 31.56
N ASP A 178 -29.11 15.78 32.23
CA ASP A 178 -29.18 15.21 33.58
C ASP A 178 -29.54 16.29 34.61
N PRO A 179 -30.68 16.19 35.33
CA PRO A 179 -31.12 17.22 36.26
C PRO A 179 -30.10 17.51 37.37
N ILE A 180 -29.36 16.49 37.82
CA ILE A 180 -28.35 16.64 38.88
C ILE A 180 -27.23 17.58 38.41
N MET A 181 -26.88 17.51 37.13
CA MET A 181 -25.88 18.39 36.53
C MET A 181 -26.33 19.85 36.58
N GLY A 182 -27.58 20.11 36.16
CA GLY A 182 -28.18 21.44 36.23
C GLY A 182 -28.32 21.96 37.67
N ASP A 183 -28.60 21.08 38.63
CA ASP A 183 -28.66 21.42 40.05
C ASP A 183 -27.30 21.86 40.61
N TYR A 184 -26.23 21.12 40.30
CA TYR A 184 -24.89 21.47 40.76
C TYR A 184 -24.35 22.76 40.13
N ILE A 185 -24.62 22.99 38.85
CA ILE A 185 -24.24 24.25 38.17
C ILE A 185 -25.01 25.42 38.79
N ALA A 186 -26.34 25.32 38.93
CA ALA A 186 -27.16 26.40 39.47
C ALA A 186 -26.84 26.73 40.94
N ALA A 187 -26.50 25.72 41.74
CA ALA A 187 -26.15 25.90 43.15
C ALA A 187 -24.65 26.20 43.39
N ASN A 188 -23.85 26.33 42.33
CA ASN A 188 -22.40 26.54 42.38
C ASN A 188 -21.65 25.53 43.28
N LYS A 189 -22.08 24.26 43.24
CA LYS A 189 -21.50 23.15 44.03
C LYS A 189 -20.29 22.53 43.32
N ILE A 190 -19.20 23.29 43.23
CA ILE A 190 -18.04 22.94 42.38
C ILE A 190 -17.39 21.60 42.75
N SER A 191 -17.29 21.26 44.05
CA SER A 191 -16.66 20.01 44.49
C SER A 191 -17.49 18.77 44.10
N GLU A 192 -18.80 18.85 44.30
CA GLU A 192 -19.76 17.82 43.91
C GLU A 192 -19.85 17.70 42.39
N LEU A 193 -19.89 18.84 41.70
CA LEU A 193 -19.85 18.92 40.24
C LEU A 193 -18.60 18.21 39.70
N ALA A 194 -17.42 18.46 40.26
CA ALA A 194 -16.17 17.84 39.84
C ALA A 194 -16.24 16.30 39.90
N THR A 195 -16.64 15.77 41.06
CA THR A 195 -16.72 14.33 41.32
C THR A 195 -17.76 13.66 40.41
N TYR A 196 -18.92 14.31 40.28
CA TYR A 196 -20.02 13.82 39.46
C TYR A 196 -19.65 13.81 37.97
N SER A 197 -19.02 14.87 37.50
CA SER A 197 -18.59 15.01 36.10
C SER A 197 -17.53 13.99 35.72
N GLN A 198 -16.57 13.73 36.61
CA GLN A 198 -15.56 12.68 36.39
C GLN A 198 -16.21 11.30 36.28
N THR A 199 -17.18 11.00 37.15
CA THR A 199 -17.94 9.75 37.10
C THR A 199 -18.67 9.59 35.77
N LYS A 200 -19.40 10.64 35.34
CA LYS A 200 -20.14 10.64 34.06
C LYS A 200 -19.23 10.52 32.84
N MET A 201 -18.09 11.20 32.85
CA MET A 201 -17.07 11.11 31.79
C MET A 201 -16.60 9.67 31.62
N LEU A 202 -16.22 9.01 32.71
CA LEU A 202 -15.76 7.62 32.69
C LEU A 202 -16.86 6.63 32.28
N GLN A 203 -18.07 6.78 32.83
CA GLN A 203 -19.23 5.93 32.48
C GLN A 203 -19.61 6.05 31.00
N SER A 204 -19.38 7.21 30.39
CA SER A 204 -19.68 7.46 28.99
C SER A 204 -18.50 7.15 28.06
N ASP A 205 -17.36 6.65 28.58
CA ASP A 205 -16.09 6.45 27.86
C ASP A 205 -15.58 7.72 27.12
N LEU A 206 -15.92 8.91 27.61
CA LEU A 206 -15.42 10.16 27.04
C LEU A 206 -13.98 10.39 27.47
N SER A 207 -13.13 10.87 26.55
CA SER A 207 -11.73 11.23 26.86
C SER A 207 -11.63 12.57 27.58
N SER A 208 -12.61 13.45 27.36
CA SER A 208 -12.68 14.77 27.97
C SER A 208 -14.13 15.16 28.21
N LEU A 209 -14.35 15.87 29.32
CA LEU A 209 -15.61 16.54 29.64
C LEU A 209 -15.26 17.88 30.30
N THR A 210 -15.84 18.97 29.78
CA THR A 210 -15.67 20.33 30.28
C THR A 210 -17.05 20.94 30.52
N ILE A 211 -17.21 21.67 31.61
CA ILE A 211 -18.47 22.28 32.01
C ILE A 211 -18.21 23.76 32.26
N THR A 212 -19.12 24.61 31.77
CA THR A 212 -19.04 26.05 31.89
C THR A 212 -20.28 26.64 32.54
N ASP A 213 -20.15 27.86 33.04
CA ASP A 213 -21.31 28.71 33.32
C ASP A 213 -21.93 29.27 32.03
N GLY A 214 -23.02 30.03 32.17
CA GLY A 214 -23.72 30.66 31.03
C GLY A 214 -22.93 31.76 30.31
N LEU A 215 -21.80 32.21 30.86
CA LEU A 215 -20.88 33.17 30.23
C LEU A 215 -19.70 32.46 29.55
N GLY A 216 -19.61 31.13 29.65
CA GLY A 216 -18.53 30.34 29.10
C GLY A 216 -17.30 30.22 29.99
N ASN A 217 -17.35 30.68 31.25
CA ASN A 217 -16.24 30.45 32.18
C ASN A 217 -16.22 28.98 32.57
N VAL A 218 -15.05 28.35 32.46
CA VAL A 218 -14.89 26.93 32.76
C VAL A 218 -14.97 26.70 34.25
N LEU A 219 -16.04 26.00 34.66
CA LEU A 219 -16.25 25.58 36.05
C LEU A 219 -15.42 24.34 36.37
N ILE A 220 -15.43 23.34 35.48
CA ILE A 220 -14.77 22.04 35.67
C ILE A 220 -14.24 21.50 34.35
N ARG A 221 -13.04 20.91 34.40
CA ARG A 221 -12.54 19.94 33.40
C ARG A 221 -12.34 18.59 34.07
N ALA A 222 -13.23 17.65 33.81
CA ALA A 222 -13.22 16.35 34.49
C ALA A 222 -11.94 15.52 34.25
N HIS A 223 -11.27 15.75 33.12
CA HIS A 223 -10.01 15.13 32.75
C HIS A 223 -8.78 15.87 33.29
N LYS A 224 -8.93 17.13 33.72
CA LYS A 224 -7.85 17.98 34.25
C LYS A 224 -8.40 18.99 35.27
N PRO A 225 -8.76 18.55 36.49
CA PRO A 225 -9.55 19.36 37.43
C PRO A 225 -8.89 20.66 37.89
N VAL A 226 -7.57 20.79 37.75
CA VAL A 226 -6.79 21.97 38.16
C VAL A 226 -6.88 23.12 37.13
N SER A 227 -7.35 22.84 35.90
CA SER A 227 -7.50 23.85 34.85
C SER A 227 -8.93 24.39 34.82
N VAL A 228 -9.18 25.50 35.52
CA VAL A 228 -10.50 26.17 35.64
C VAL A 228 -10.38 27.69 35.54
N GLY A 229 -11.49 28.38 35.34
CA GLY A 229 -11.59 29.85 35.38
C GLY A 229 -11.22 30.59 34.10
N ASP A 230 -10.68 29.91 33.10
CA ASP A 230 -10.55 30.47 31.75
C ASP A 230 -11.88 30.41 30.99
N ASN A 231 -11.99 31.17 29.91
CA ASN A 231 -13.20 31.21 29.11
C ASN A 231 -13.11 30.27 27.89
N ILE A 232 -14.08 29.37 27.75
CA ILE A 232 -14.11 28.37 26.69
C ILE A 232 -14.16 28.99 25.29
N LEU A 233 -14.73 30.19 25.16
CA LEU A 233 -14.84 30.93 23.89
C LEU A 233 -13.46 31.22 23.27
N ASN A 234 -12.40 31.27 24.09
CA ASN A 234 -11.04 31.49 23.61
C ASN A 234 -10.40 30.24 23.01
N SER A 235 -10.95 29.05 23.29
CA SER A 235 -10.34 27.76 22.95
C SER A 235 -11.23 26.86 22.10
N ASN A 236 -12.53 27.16 22.01
CA ASN A 236 -13.48 26.40 21.21
C ASN A 236 -14.26 27.33 20.27
N PRO A 237 -14.03 27.25 18.94
CA PRO A 237 -14.62 28.16 17.96
C PRO A 237 -16.14 28.17 17.91
N PHE A 238 -16.80 27.06 18.29
CA PHE A 238 -18.26 26.93 18.21
C PHE A 238 -18.95 27.07 19.58
N ALA A 239 -18.20 27.33 20.66
CA ALA A 239 -18.78 27.43 22.00
C ALA A 239 -19.81 28.56 22.16
N LYS A 240 -19.68 29.63 21.37
CA LYS A 240 -20.66 30.73 21.35
C LYS A 240 -22.05 30.22 20.95
N ASP A 241 -22.13 29.44 19.86
CA ASP A 241 -23.41 28.88 19.40
C ASP A 241 -24.04 27.97 20.45
N ILE A 242 -23.22 27.18 21.16
CA ILE A 242 -23.69 26.32 22.25
C ILE A 242 -24.32 27.14 23.38
N LEU A 243 -23.66 28.22 23.80
CA LEU A 243 -24.15 29.12 24.86
C LEU A 243 -25.37 29.95 24.41
N GLU A 244 -25.60 30.08 23.10
CA GLU A 244 -26.84 30.62 22.52
C GLU A 244 -27.96 29.57 22.37
N GLY A 245 -27.73 28.33 22.81
CA GLY A 245 -28.72 27.26 22.83
C GLY A 245 -28.70 26.34 21.61
N LYS A 246 -27.69 26.45 20.74
CA LYS A 246 -27.56 25.63 19.54
C LYS A 246 -26.54 24.51 19.80
N PRO A 247 -26.96 23.26 20.10
CA PRO A 247 -26.02 22.16 20.26
C PRO A 247 -25.24 21.90 18.96
N GLY A 248 -24.00 21.44 19.07
CA GLY A 248 -23.11 21.27 17.92
C GLY A 248 -21.97 20.31 18.19
N SER A 249 -21.29 19.88 17.13
CA SER A 249 -20.11 19.02 17.22
C SER A 249 -19.12 19.31 16.11
N SER A 250 -17.83 19.28 16.42
CA SER A 250 -16.76 19.52 15.47
C SER A 250 -15.51 18.73 15.85
N ILE A 251 -14.60 18.53 14.89
CA ILE A 251 -13.24 18.15 15.22
C ILE A 251 -12.43 19.43 15.31
N GLU A 252 -11.87 19.67 16.48
CA GLU A 252 -11.08 20.85 16.75
C GLU A 252 -9.68 20.44 17.20
N ARG A 253 -8.76 21.39 17.06
CA ARG A 253 -7.45 21.26 17.66
C ARG A 253 -7.52 21.77 19.10
N SER A 254 -7.12 20.96 20.06
CA SER A 254 -6.98 21.38 21.45
C SER A 254 -5.72 22.23 21.66
N SER A 255 -5.65 22.92 22.80
CA SER A 255 -4.54 23.83 23.13
C SER A 255 -3.18 23.13 23.28
N ASP A 256 -3.17 21.81 23.49
CA ASP A 256 -1.96 20.96 23.50
C ASP A 256 -1.58 20.43 22.09
N GLY A 257 -2.32 20.82 21.05
CA GLY A 257 -2.08 20.45 19.66
C GLY A 257 -2.68 19.12 19.24
N LEU A 258 -3.40 18.41 20.13
CA LEU A 258 -4.12 17.19 19.76
C LEU A 258 -5.35 17.50 18.92
N LEU A 259 -5.77 16.54 18.10
CA LEU A 259 -7.10 16.58 17.50
C LEU A 259 -8.10 15.99 18.49
N SER A 260 -9.25 16.65 18.63
CA SER A 260 -10.35 16.19 19.46
C SER A 260 -11.66 16.33 18.72
N ASN A 261 -12.46 15.26 18.73
CA ASN A 261 -13.86 15.34 18.32
C ASN A 261 -14.66 15.79 19.53
N THR A 262 -15.17 17.00 19.51
CA THR A 262 -15.85 17.65 20.61
C THR A 262 -17.29 17.96 20.22
N ALA A 263 -18.23 17.59 21.08
CA ALA A 263 -19.60 18.07 21.00
C ALA A 263 -19.89 18.99 22.18
N GLY A 264 -20.76 19.97 21.96
CA GLY A 264 -21.25 20.91 22.96
C GLY A 264 -22.77 20.89 23.03
N THR A 265 -23.31 20.91 24.25
CA THR A 265 -24.76 21.00 24.50
C THR A 265 -25.03 22.03 25.62
N PRO A 266 -25.99 22.95 25.45
CA PRO A 266 -26.41 23.86 26.52
C PRO A 266 -27.03 23.10 27.68
N VAL A 267 -26.79 23.57 28.90
CA VAL A 267 -27.52 23.13 30.11
C VAL A 267 -28.65 24.11 30.34
N ILE A 268 -29.88 23.61 30.27
CA ILE A 268 -31.08 24.42 30.42
C ILE A 268 -31.76 24.07 31.74
N LYS A 269 -32.06 25.08 32.55
CA LYS A 269 -32.85 24.95 33.78
C LYS A 269 -33.88 26.06 33.83
N ASP A 270 -35.13 25.71 34.10
CA ASP A 270 -36.26 26.65 34.16
C ASP A 270 -36.37 27.55 32.90
N GLY A 271 -36.11 26.95 31.73
CA GLY A 271 -36.14 27.64 30.44
C GLY A 271 -34.97 28.60 30.17
N LYS A 272 -33.96 28.65 31.05
CA LYS A 272 -32.77 29.49 30.90
C LYS A 272 -31.52 28.63 30.71
N ILE A 273 -30.62 29.09 29.84
CA ILE A 273 -29.30 28.49 29.70
C ILE A 273 -28.48 28.91 30.93
N ILE A 274 -28.09 27.94 31.75
CA ILE A 274 -27.30 28.16 32.97
C ILE A 274 -25.83 27.77 32.77
N GLY A 275 -25.50 27.14 31.64
CA GLY A 275 -24.17 26.68 31.32
C GLY A 275 -24.12 25.87 30.04
N ALA A 276 -22.98 25.25 29.78
CA ALA A 276 -22.79 24.33 28.67
C ALA A 276 -21.87 23.18 29.06
N ILE A 277 -22.05 22.04 28.40
CA ILE A 277 -21.19 20.87 28.54
C ILE A 277 -20.54 20.59 27.21
N PHE A 278 -19.23 20.36 27.25
CA PHE A 278 -18.41 19.97 26.11
C PHE A 278 -17.79 18.61 26.38
N GLY A 279 -18.27 17.57 25.69
CA GLY A 279 -17.72 16.21 25.75
C GLY A 279 -16.89 15.92 24.51
N GLY A 280 -15.85 15.09 24.62
CA GLY A 280 -15.06 14.74 23.45
C GLY A 280 -14.17 13.51 23.54
N TYR A 281 -13.79 13.00 22.36
CA TYR A 281 -12.77 11.97 22.18
C TYR A 281 -11.48 12.57 21.65
N LEU A 282 -10.36 12.14 22.22
CA LEU A 282 -9.02 12.51 21.73
C LEU A 282 -8.60 11.56 20.61
N PHE A 283 -7.96 12.11 19.58
CA PHE A 283 -7.35 11.35 18.50
C PHE A 283 -6.00 10.80 18.97
N ASN A 284 -6.06 9.70 19.72
CA ASN A 284 -4.92 9.07 20.38
C ASN A 284 -4.68 7.63 19.89
N ASP A 285 -3.71 6.93 20.47
CA ASP A 285 -3.37 5.55 20.13
C ASP A 285 -4.55 4.57 20.31
N LYS A 286 -5.44 4.81 21.29
CA LYS A 286 -6.65 3.97 21.51
C LYS A 286 -7.59 4.08 20.31
N LEU A 287 -7.85 5.30 19.83
CA LEU A 287 -8.69 5.51 18.64
C LEU A 287 -8.01 4.94 17.38
N ALA A 288 -6.72 5.21 17.20
CA ALA A 288 -5.96 4.68 16.06
C ALA A 288 -6.01 3.15 16.01
N LYS A 289 -5.87 2.48 17.16
CA LYS A 289 -6.02 1.02 17.27
C LYS A 289 -7.43 0.57 16.89
N SER A 290 -8.47 1.23 17.40
CA SER A 290 -9.85 0.86 17.07
C SER A 290 -10.14 0.96 15.57
N LEU A 291 -9.64 2.02 14.92
CA LEU A 291 -9.74 2.17 13.46
C LEU A 291 -8.95 1.10 12.72
N HIS A 292 -7.74 0.76 13.20
CA HIS A 292 -6.97 -0.34 12.65
C HIS A 292 -7.72 -1.68 12.75
N ASP A 293 -8.26 -2.02 13.92
CA ASP A 293 -8.96 -3.29 14.12
C ASP A 293 -10.15 -3.43 13.14
N LYS A 294 -10.79 -2.33 12.76
CA LYS A 294 -11.89 -2.29 11.78
C LYS A 294 -11.45 -2.31 10.32
N THR A 295 -10.33 -1.65 9.99
CA THR A 295 -9.90 -1.41 8.59
C THR A 295 -8.74 -2.29 8.15
N GLN A 296 -8.06 -2.92 9.11
CA GLN A 296 -6.81 -3.67 8.93
C GLN A 296 -5.71 -2.82 8.25
N ILE A 297 -5.71 -1.51 8.51
CA ILE A 297 -4.72 -0.55 8.01
C ILE A 297 -4.08 0.18 9.19
N ASN A 298 -2.81 0.52 9.07
CA ASN A 298 -2.11 1.30 10.09
C ASN A 298 -2.59 2.76 10.03
N VAL A 299 -2.96 3.33 11.16
CA VAL A 299 -3.58 4.67 11.25
C VAL A 299 -2.74 5.58 12.14
N GLY A 300 -2.56 6.83 11.73
CA GLY A 300 -1.94 7.87 12.54
C GLY A 300 -2.63 9.22 12.36
N PHE A 301 -2.48 10.10 13.34
CA PHE A 301 -3.07 11.43 13.34
C PHE A 301 -1.97 12.49 13.37
N LEU A 302 -1.98 13.35 12.36
CA LEU A 302 -0.97 14.38 12.13
C LEU A 302 -1.54 15.76 12.40
N THR A 303 -0.84 16.54 13.22
CA THR A 303 -1.16 17.95 13.48
C THR A 303 0.14 18.74 13.45
N ASP A 304 0.19 19.86 12.72
CA ASP A 304 1.40 20.72 12.60
C ASP A 304 2.69 19.95 12.25
N GLY A 305 2.57 18.96 11.37
CA GLY A 305 3.69 18.12 10.96
C GLY A 305 4.17 17.12 12.02
N LYS A 306 3.47 16.97 13.15
CA LYS A 306 3.76 16.00 14.21
C LYS A 306 2.67 14.94 14.31
N ILE A 307 3.07 13.71 14.54
CA ILE A 307 2.14 12.60 14.78
C ILE A 307 1.89 12.50 16.27
N TYR A 308 0.62 12.61 16.67
CA TYR A 308 0.23 12.66 18.08
C TYR A 308 -0.43 11.38 18.60
N GLY A 309 -1.08 10.63 17.73
CA GLY A 309 -1.66 9.32 18.05
C GLY A 309 -1.55 8.40 16.86
N TYR A 310 -1.13 7.15 17.07
CA TYR A 310 -0.99 6.20 15.98
C TYR A 310 -1.07 4.74 16.45
N TYR A 311 -1.38 3.86 15.52
CA TYR A 311 -1.29 2.43 15.69
C TYR A 311 -0.76 1.79 14.41
N SER A 312 0.24 0.92 14.57
CA SER A 312 0.73 0.08 13.49
C SER A 312 1.18 -1.28 13.99
N ASP A 313 0.97 -2.30 13.16
CA ASP A 313 1.56 -3.63 13.35
C ASP A 313 3.10 -3.57 13.36
N SER A 314 3.69 -2.56 12.70
CA SER A 314 5.11 -2.25 12.73
C SER A 314 5.33 -0.92 13.45
N LYS A 315 5.65 -0.97 14.75
CA LYS A 315 5.87 0.22 15.59
C LYS A 315 6.88 1.23 15.01
N ASP A 316 7.74 0.78 14.11
CA ASP A 316 8.81 1.59 13.53
C ASP A 316 8.35 2.49 12.36
N ILE A 317 7.22 2.20 11.70
CA ILE A 317 6.84 2.97 10.50
C ILE A 317 6.43 4.39 10.87
N PHE A 318 5.56 4.58 11.86
CA PHE A 318 5.13 5.92 12.27
C PHE A 318 6.21 6.73 12.97
N ARG A 319 7.17 6.07 13.65
CA ARG A 319 8.36 6.77 14.17
C ARG A 319 9.23 7.32 13.05
N PHE A 320 9.43 6.53 11.99
CA PHE A 320 10.11 7.02 10.80
C PHE A 320 9.30 8.12 10.13
N LEU A 321 7.99 7.97 10.06
CA LEU A 321 7.16 9.01 9.48
C LEU A 321 7.28 10.31 10.28
N ALA A 322 7.23 10.25 11.61
CA ALA A 322 7.40 11.41 12.48
C ALA A 322 8.77 12.10 12.31
N SER A 323 9.81 11.37 11.89
CA SER A 323 11.13 11.95 11.59
C SER A 323 11.21 12.65 10.24
N GLN A 324 10.27 12.38 9.33
CA GLN A 324 10.20 13.02 8.03
C GLN A 324 9.29 14.25 8.15
N SER A 325 9.78 15.43 7.79
CA SER A 325 8.96 16.64 7.77
C SER A 325 7.88 16.53 6.68
N PHE A 326 6.68 16.04 7.03
CA PHE A 326 5.58 15.73 6.11
C PHE A 326 4.82 16.94 5.54
N ALA A 327 5.49 18.07 5.35
CA ALA A 327 4.89 19.25 4.70
C ALA A 327 4.17 18.95 3.36
N PRO A 328 4.60 17.99 2.51
CA PRO A 328 3.90 17.69 1.26
C PRO A 328 2.54 17.00 1.45
N LEU A 329 2.44 16.04 2.38
CA LEU A 329 1.21 15.27 2.63
C LEU A 329 0.17 16.05 3.43
N SER A 330 0.55 17.15 4.09
CA SER A 330 -0.37 17.92 4.92
C SER A 330 -1.38 18.75 4.12
N SER A 331 -1.20 18.91 2.81
CA SER A 331 -1.92 19.90 2.00
C SER A 331 -2.94 19.32 1.00
N LYS A 332 -2.93 18.02 0.73
CA LYS A 332 -3.81 17.38 -0.26
C LYS A 332 -4.14 15.92 0.09
N ASP A 333 -5.28 15.46 -0.42
CA ASP A 333 -5.69 14.05 -0.41
C ASP A 333 -4.86 13.25 -1.42
N GLU A 334 -3.58 13.03 -1.10
CA GLU A 334 -2.61 12.39 -1.97
C GLU A 334 -2.01 11.13 -1.33
N GLY A 335 -1.75 10.14 -2.18
CA GLY A 335 -1.00 8.94 -1.83
C GLY A 335 0.45 9.06 -2.31
N THR A 336 1.40 8.62 -1.50
CA THR A 336 2.81 8.51 -1.87
C THR A 336 3.38 7.16 -1.50
N VAL A 337 4.49 6.79 -2.12
CA VAL A 337 5.23 5.56 -1.83
C VAL A 337 6.52 5.92 -1.12
N ILE A 338 6.76 5.30 0.02
CA ILE A 338 7.99 5.46 0.80
C ILE A 338 8.71 4.11 0.94
N ALA A 339 10.03 4.15 0.98
CA ALA A 339 10.86 2.98 1.25
C ALA A 339 11.60 3.15 2.58
N LYS A 340 11.57 2.11 3.42
CA LYS A 340 12.30 2.05 4.69
C LYS A 340 12.78 0.62 4.92
N ASN A 341 14.06 0.43 5.25
CA ASN A 341 14.64 -0.88 5.56
C ASN A 341 14.36 -1.97 4.49
N GLY A 342 14.41 -1.58 3.21
CA GLY A 342 14.11 -2.48 2.08
C GLY A 342 12.62 -2.85 1.92
N GLN A 343 11.75 -2.29 2.75
CA GLN A 343 10.31 -2.41 2.67
C GLN A 343 9.70 -1.17 2.06
N THR A 344 8.65 -1.36 1.26
CA THR A 344 7.92 -0.26 0.63
C THR A 344 6.54 -0.15 1.23
N TYR A 345 6.09 1.09 1.46
CA TYR A 345 4.81 1.40 2.04
C TYR A 345 4.10 2.45 1.19
N THR A 346 2.80 2.29 1.05
CA THR A 346 1.91 3.34 0.55
C THR A 346 1.42 4.13 1.75
N VAL A 347 1.61 5.44 1.69
CA VAL A 347 1.10 6.39 2.69
C VAL A 347 0.05 7.24 2.01
N TYR A 348 -1.15 7.28 2.58
CA TYR A 348 -2.20 8.19 2.17
C TYR A 348 -2.51 9.14 3.32
N SER A 349 -2.80 10.40 2.99
CA SER A 349 -3.22 11.41 3.96
C SER A 349 -4.59 11.96 3.58
N SER A 350 -5.54 12.00 4.51
CA SER A 350 -6.80 12.74 4.36
C SER A 350 -6.86 13.94 5.29
N ILE A 351 -7.37 15.06 4.79
CA ILE A 351 -7.51 16.29 5.58
C ILE A 351 -8.75 16.23 6.47
N ILE A 352 -8.59 16.51 7.76
CA ILE A 352 -9.68 16.76 8.69
C ILE A 352 -9.94 18.26 8.75
N LYS A 353 -11.18 18.66 8.48
CA LYS A 353 -11.62 20.05 8.59
C LYS A 353 -12.25 20.35 9.95
N ASP A 354 -11.96 21.54 10.47
CA ASP A 354 -12.64 22.10 11.64
C ASP A 354 -14.03 22.66 11.31
N SER A 355 -14.71 23.21 12.31
CA SER A 355 -16.04 23.83 12.16
C SER A 355 -16.04 25.02 11.20
N GLY A 356 -14.91 25.71 11.04
CA GLY A 356 -14.70 26.80 10.09
C GLY A 356 -14.25 26.34 8.70
N GLY A 357 -14.15 25.03 8.46
CA GLY A 357 -13.66 24.46 7.21
C GLY A 357 -12.15 24.55 7.00
N ARG A 358 -11.38 25.00 8.01
CA ARG A 358 -9.91 25.07 7.99
C ARG A 358 -9.33 23.69 8.27
N ASN A 359 -8.06 23.48 7.89
CA ASN A 359 -7.36 22.23 8.21
C ASN A 359 -7.07 22.15 9.72
N ALA A 360 -7.75 21.24 10.42
CA ALA A 360 -7.48 20.93 11.82
C ALA A 360 -6.23 20.06 11.96
N GLY A 361 -6.08 19.09 11.05
CA GLY A 361 -4.99 18.13 10.95
C GLY A 361 -5.34 17.04 9.93
N ASN A 362 -4.57 15.96 9.90
CA ASN A 362 -4.70 14.93 8.88
C ASN A 362 -4.75 13.52 9.50
N ILE A 363 -5.47 12.62 8.83
CA ILE A 363 -5.39 11.17 9.11
C ILE A 363 -4.39 10.60 8.11
N ILE A 364 -3.40 9.88 8.62
CA ILE A 364 -2.43 9.17 7.82
C ILE A 364 -2.77 7.68 7.88
N THR A 365 -2.94 7.07 6.72
CA THR A 365 -3.04 5.63 6.58
C THR A 365 -1.81 5.06 5.89
N VAL A 366 -1.30 3.94 6.43
CA VAL A 366 -0.08 3.30 5.92
C VAL A 366 -0.37 1.83 5.61
N SER A 367 -0.13 1.46 4.36
CA SER A 367 -0.25 0.08 3.87
C SER A 367 1.10 -0.48 3.46
N PHE A 368 1.42 -1.69 3.90
CA PHE A 368 2.62 -2.39 3.48
C PHE A 368 2.47 -2.89 2.04
N LEU A 369 3.45 -2.56 1.19
CA LEU A 369 3.46 -2.90 -0.23
C LEU A 369 4.34 -4.15 -0.52
N GLY A 370 5.24 -4.53 0.39
CA GLY A 370 6.20 -5.63 0.19
C GLY A 370 7.65 -5.16 0.01
N SER A 371 8.58 -6.11 -0.02
CA SER A 371 10.00 -5.89 -0.34
C SER A 371 10.32 -5.93 -1.84
N SER A 372 9.37 -6.38 -2.67
CA SER A 372 9.59 -6.60 -4.10
C SER A 372 9.88 -5.30 -4.88
N TYR A 373 9.43 -4.14 -4.40
CA TYR A 373 9.57 -2.85 -5.08
C TYR A 373 11.03 -2.36 -5.16
N ALA A 374 11.84 -2.58 -4.11
CA ALA A 374 13.24 -2.14 -4.08
C ALA A 374 14.12 -2.89 -5.10
N ASN A 375 13.70 -4.09 -5.49
CA ASN A 375 14.43 -4.91 -6.45
C ASN A 375 14.28 -4.38 -7.88
N VAL A 376 13.13 -3.82 -8.24
CA VAL A 376 12.82 -3.36 -9.61
C VAL A 376 13.87 -2.39 -10.15
N LYS A 377 14.21 -1.34 -9.39
CA LYS A 377 15.17 -0.32 -9.84
C LYS A 377 16.58 -0.89 -10.04
N THR A 378 17.00 -1.80 -9.16
CA THR A 378 18.29 -2.49 -9.26
C THR A 378 18.32 -3.40 -10.49
N TRP A 379 17.21 -4.08 -10.78
CA TRP A 379 17.06 -4.92 -11.98
C TRP A 379 17.12 -4.11 -13.28
N LEU A 380 16.47 -2.95 -13.33
CA LEU A 380 16.52 -2.03 -14.49
C LEU A 380 17.96 -1.62 -14.84
N ILE A 381 18.77 -1.28 -13.83
CA ILE A 381 20.18 -0.90 -14.02
C ILE A 381 20.99 -2.09 -14.51
N LEU A 382 20.82 -3.28 -13.91
CA LEU A 382 21.54 -4.49 -14.31
C LEU A 382 21.18 -4.93 -15.74
N MET A 383 19.91 -4.82 -16.15
CA MET A 383 19.48 -5.11 -17.52
C MET A 383 20.01 -4.10 -18.53
N GLY A 384 20.03 -2.81 -18.20
CA GLY A 384 20.64 -1.77 -19.03
C GLY A 384 22.12 -2.05 -19.29
N LEU A 385 22.88 -2.35 -18.22
CA LEU A 385 24.30 -2.73 -18.32
C LEU A 385 24.51 -4.02 -19.15
N GLY A 386 23.66 -5.03 -18.95
CA GLY A 386 23.70 -6.27 -19.74
C GLY A 386 23.44 -6.04 -21.24
N THR A 387 22.50 -5.16 -21.57
CA THR A 387 22.16 -4.81 -22.95
C THR A 387 23.32 -4.05 -23.62
N VAL A 388 23.92 -3.07 -22.93
CA VAL A 388 25.10 -2.34 -23.42
C VAL A 388 26.27 -3.28 -23.65
N ALA A 389 26.53 -4.22 -22.74
CA ALA A 389 27.58 -5.22 -22.90
C ALA A 389 27.35 -6.11 -24.14
N LEU A 390 26.10 -6.53 -24.40
CA LEU A 390 25.73 -7.30 -25.60
C LEU A 390 25.92 -6.48 -26.88
N ILE A 391 25.55 -5.19 -26.88
CA ILE A 391 25.72 -4.28 -28.03
C ILE A 391 27.22 -4.08 -28.32
N VAL A 392 28.02 -3.73 -27.30
CA VAL A 392 29.47 -3.55 -27.44
C VAL A 392 30.13 -4.83 -27.97
N PHE A 393 29.71 -5.99 -27.46
CA PHE A 393 30.22 -7.29 -27.93
C PHE A 393 29.84 -7.58 -29.38
N ALA A 394 28.62 -7.25 -29.81
CA ALA A 394 28.18 -7.41 -31.19
C ALA A 394 28.94 -6.46 -32.15
N TYR A 395 29.19 -5.22 -31.75
CA TYR A 395 29.87 -4.22 -32.59
C TYR A 395 31.39 -4.40 -32.66
N ARG A 396 32.03 -4.92 -31.60
CA ARG A 396 33.47 -5.24 -31.62
C ARG A 396 33.85 -6.16 -32.78
N GLU A 397 32.96 -7.06 -33.17
CA GLU A 397 33.21 -8.00 -34.27
C GLU A 397 33.19 -7.34 -35.66
N LYS A 398 32.41 -6.27 -35.83
CA LYS A 398 32.40 -5.47 -37.06
C LYS A 398 33.70 -4.67 -37.21
N PHE A 399 34.28 -4.25 -36.09
CA PHE A 399 35.54 -3.49 -36.03
C PHE A 399 36.80 -4.35 -36.19
N ILE A 400 36.75 -5.64 -35.83
CA ILE A 400 37.89 -6.57 -36.01
C ILE A 400 37.96 -7.11 -37.45
N ARG A 401 36.87 -7.02 -38.22
CA ARG A 401 36.80 -7.46 -39.63
C ARG A 401 36.99 -6.33 -40.65
N MET A 402 37.04 -5.08 -40.20
CA MET A 402 37.58 -3.94 -40.95
C MET A 402 39.07 -3.85 -40.65
#